data_AF-A0A2G3PMD8-F1
#
_entry.id   AF-A0A2G3PMD8-F1
#
_cell.length_a   1.000
_cell.length_b   1.000
_cell.length_c   1.000
_cell.angle_alpha   90.00
_cell.angle_beta   90.00
_cell.angle_gamma   90.00
#
_symmetry.space_group_name_H-M   'P 1'
#
loop_
_entity.id
_entity.type
_entity.pdbx_description
1 polymer ?
#
loop_
_entity_poly.entity_id
_entity_poly.type
_entity_poly.pdbx_seq_one_letter_code
_entity_poly.pdbx_strand_id
1 'polypeptide(L)'
;MVDRDGRRDRLGHVLRHPVRVLLAAILVGAVICAGVVAVLGGFDDPGKVDGEEIGDAKTSARSSPFSESVAGDCLTWPVYLPAKQSKVDCTAEHMFEVAGSVDTAAYPGIQFGEDAPWPTAEQFTAIRDEHCPVVVNNYLGGRLDPAGRFSVGLMYPSQQQWTDGERSLRCGLQLSGTTGTLKPFAGLVRDQDQSQQWPEGTCIGIDPATRKPTDPVDCAEPHAFQVTSVVDLSARFDPTGAGAPYPPVAEQDNYLKTTCPDVTSQFLGGPDKLTQSTLNLQWSTLAEPSWLAGSRKVVCYIGLPDQGGFATLVGDAAAGSLLINGKVPTPPPVEPPGRLIPSPVPLPPGIEPNPIETPAPAGGGGG
;
A
#
# COMPACT_ATOMS: atom_id res chain seq x y z
N MET A 1 56.80 -6.99 54.36
CA MET A 1 55.67 -7.29 55.26
C MET A 1 54.60 -6.23 55.02
N VAL A 2 53.32 -6.64 55.03
CA VAL A 2 52.08 -5.91 54.66
C VAL A 2 51.60 -6.10 53.21
N ASP A 3 50.93 -7.24 53.07
CA ASP A 3 49.66 -7.55 52.38
C ASP A 3 49.27 -6.86 51.06
N ARG A 4 49.19 -7.68 50.00
CA ARG A 4 48.66 -7.34 48.67
C ARG A 4 47.68 -8.43 48.20
N ASP A 5 46.89 -9.00 49.11
CA ASP A 5 46.07 -10.19 48.85
C ASP A 5 44.54 -9.97 48.89
N GLY A 6 44.07 -8.71 48.81
CA GLY A 6 42.64 -8.39 48.94
C GLY A 6 41.87 -8.07 47.65
N ARG A 7 42.53 -7.98 46.48
CA ARG A 7 41.91 -7.45 45.24
C ARG A 7 41.63 -8.52 44.16
N ARG A 8 42.04 -9.77 44.36
CA ARG A 8 41.87 -10.85 43.37
C ARG A 8 40.56 -11.65 43.51
N ASP A 9 39.83 -11.52 44.61
CA ASP A 9 38.64 -12.36 44.87
C ASP A 9 37.28 -11.76 44.43
N ARG A 10 37.23 -10.53 43.92
CA ARG A 10 35.96 -9.92 43.47
C ARG A 10 35.62 -10.10 41.99
N LEU A 11 36.58 -10.49 41.14
CA LEU A 11 36.29 -10.79 39.72
C LEU A 11 35.84 -12.23 39.47
N GLY A 12 36.05 -13.15 40.41
CA GLY A 12 35.70 -14.57 40.23
C GLY A 12 34.23 -14.93 40.42
N HIS A 13 33.40 -14.01 40.93
CA HIS A 13 32.01 -14.32 41.31
C HIS A 13 30.96 -13.96 40.24
N VAL A 14 31.35 -13.20 39.20
CA VAL A 14 30.44 -12.74 38.13
C VAL A 14 30.28 -13.79 37.00
N LEU A 15 31.14 -14.81 36.96
CA LEU A 15 31.13 -15.86 35.92
C LEU A 15 30.38 -17.15 36.29
N ARG A 16 29.71 -17.23 37.45
CA ARG A 16 29.04 -18.47 37.89
C ARG A 16 27.62 -18.68 37.36
N HIS A 17 27.01 -17.69 36.69
CA HIS A 17 25.65 -17.82 36.15
C HIS A 17 25.50 -17.09 34.81
N PRO A 18 26.06 -17.64 33.71
CA PRO A 18 26.00 -17.01 32.38
C PRO A 18 24.56 -16.75 31.92
N VAL A 19 23.62 -17.60 32.33
CA VAL A 19 22.18 -17.46 32.04
C VAL A 19 21.58 -16.22 32.71
N ARG A 20 21.99 -15.87 33.94
CA ARG A 20 21.46 -14.68 34.65
C ARG A 20 22.02 -13.39 34.08
N VAL A 21 23.27 -13.41 33.61
CA VAL A 21 23.89 -12.27 32.92
C VAL A 21 23.23 -12.04 31.56
N LEU A 22 22.94 -13.12 30.82
CA LEU A 22 22.22 -13.05 29.54
C LEU A 22 20.79 -12.51 29.72
N LEU A 23 20.04 -13.00 30.72
CA LEU A 23 18.68 -12.52 30.99
C LEU A 23 18.65 -11.05 31.42
N ALA A 24 19.61 -10.61 32.24
CA ALA A 24 19.74 -9.21 32.62
C ALA A 24 20.09 -8.31 31.42
N ALA A 25 20.96 -8.76 30.53
CA ALA A 25 21.30 -8.04 29.31
C ALA A 25 20.11 -7.93 28.34
N ILE A 26 19.29 -8.99 28.21
CA ILE A 26 18.06 -8.98 27.39
C ILE A 26 17.03 -8.01 27.97
N LEU A 27 16.82 -8.00 29.29
CA LEU A 27 15.89 -7.06 29.94
C LEU A 27 16.31 -5.61 29.76
N VAL A 28 17.60 -5.31 29.92
CA VAL A 28 18.12 -3.94 29.69
C VAL A 28 18.01 -3.57 28.20
N GLY A 29 18.29 -4.49 27.28
CA GLY A 29 18.10 -4.28 25.85
C GLY A 29 16.63 -4.00 25.48
N ALA A 30 15.68 -4.73 26.07
CA ALA A 30 14.25 -4.53 25.83
C ALA A 30 13.77 -3.16 26.34
N VAL A 31 14.24 -2.72 27.52
CA VAL A 31 13.88 -1.40 28.08
C VAL A 31 14.48 -0.26 27.26
N ILE A 32 15.70 -0.42 26.74
CA ILE A 32 16.32 0.58 25.87
C ILE A 32 15.60 0.64 24.51
N CYS A 33 15.26 -0.50 23.90
CA CYS A 33 14.49 -0.52 22.65
C CYS A 33 13.09 0.10 22.83
N ALA A 34 12.41 -0.18 23.94
CA ALA A 34 11.12 0.45 24.25
C ALA A 34 11.25 1.98 24.45
N GLY A 35 12.32 2.44 25.11
CA GLY A 35 12.59 3.87 25.28
C GLY A 35 12.94 4.58 23.96
N VAL A 36 13.63 3.92 23.04
CA VAL A 36 13.96 4.46 21.71
C VAL A 36 12.72 4.54 20.82
N VAL A 37 11.82 3.54 20.86
CA VAL A 37 10.53 3.58 20.15
C VAL A 37 9.63 4.70 20.68
N ALA A 38 9.65 4.98 21.99
CA ALA A 38 8.89 6.08 22.58
C ALA A 38 9.41 7.48 22.20
N VAL A 39 10.71 7.60 21.87
CA VAL A 39 11.34 8.89 21.49
C VAL A 39 11.33 9.13 19.97
N LEU A 40 11.26 8.07 19.15
CA LEU A 40 11.27 8.17 17.68
C LEU A 40 9.89 8.10 17.02
N GLY A 41 8.81 8.05 17.79
CA GLY A 41 7.46 7.91 17.25
C GLY A 41 7.19 6.47 16.81
N GLY A 42 6.55 5.69 17.69
CA GLY A 42 6.02 4.38 17.32
C GLY A 42 4.78 4.55 16.45
N PHE A 43 4.72 3.83 15.32
CA PHE A 43 3.59 3.68 14.39
C PHE A 43 2.67 4.91 14.31
N ASP A 44 3.04 5.87 13.46
CA ASP A 44 2.16 6.97 13.12
C ASP A 44 0.89 6.44 12.44
N ASP A 45 -0.24 6.51 13.15
CA ASP A 45 -1.56 6.34 12.55
C ASP A 45 -1.82 7.53 11.63
N PRO A 46 -2.03 7.33 10.32
CA PRO A 46 -2.25 8.42 9.37
C PRO A 46 -3.50 9.28 9.65
N GLY A 47 -4.38 8.87 10.56
CA GLY A 47 -5.51 9.68 11.05
C GLY A 47 -5.18 10.65 12.18
N LYS A 48 -3.98 10.60 12.76
CA LYS A 48 -3.62 11.36 13.97
C LYS A 48 -3.36 12.85 13.66
N VAL A 49 -4.17 13.71 14.26
CA VAL A 49 -3.99 15.17 14.22
C VAL A 49 -3.17 15.58 15.45
N ASP A 50 -1.85 15.74 15.29
CA ASP A 50 -0.97 16.26 16.35
C ASP A 50 -0.91 17.80 16.27
N GLY A 51 -1.47 18.47 17.28
CA GLY A 51 -1.38 19.92 17.43
C GLY A 51 -0.24 20.29 18.39
N GLU A 52 0.87 20.81 17.86
CA GLU A 52 1.81 21.60 18.65
C GLU A 52 1.95 23.01 18.04
N GLU A 53 1.69 23.99 18.90
CA GLU A 53 1.36 25.39 18.67
C GLU A 53 2.61 26.27 18.53
N ILE A 54 2.62 27.24 17.59
CA ILE A 54 3.07 28.64 17.83
C ILE A 54 2.35 29.57 16.84
N GLY A 55 1.48 30.45 17.35
CA GLY A 55 0.99 31.63 16.61
C GLY A 55 -0.41 32.08 17.03
N ASP A 56 -0.48 33.22 17.72
CA ASP A 56 -1.71 33.90 18.15
C ASP A 56 -2.80 33.98 17.06
N ALA A 57 -3.81 33.13 17.19
CA ALA A 57 -5.16 33.41 16.72
C ALA A 57 -6.14 32.63 17.60
N LYS A 58 -6.99 33.36 18.33
CA LYS A 58 -8.23 32.83 18.88
C LYS A 58 -9.20 32.47 17.75
N THR A 59 -8.85 31.51 16.92
CA THR A 59 -9.85 30.76 16.16
C THR A 59 -10.50 29.86 17.18
N SER A 60 -11.78 30.07 17.45
CA SER A 60 -12.51 29.22 18.38
C SER A 60 -12.33 27.78 17.93
N ALA A 61 -11.93 26.87 18.82
CA ALA A 61 -11.71 25.43 18.55
C ALA A 61 -12.93 24.67 17.95
N ARG A 62 -14.01 25.37 17.61
CA ARG A 62 -15.24 24.87 16.97
C ARG A 62 -15.23 24.95 15.44
N SER A 63 -14.37 25.76 14.83
CA SER A 63 -14.37 25.97 13.37
C SER A 63 -12.96 25.74 12.82
N SER A 64 -12.83 24.70 12.01
CA SER A 64 -11.62 24.31 11.29
C SER A 64 -12.04 23.76 9.93
N PRO A 65 -11.14 23.75 8.91
CA PRO A 65 -11.43 23.11 7.62
C PRO A 65 -11.94 21.67 7.76
N PHE A 66 -11.44 20.96 8.78
CA PHE A 66 -11.91 19.63 9.19
C PHE A 66 -13.33 19.64 9.77
N SER A 67 -13.59 20.44 10.80
CA SER A 67 -14.89 20.46 11.49
C SER A 67 -16.02 20.98 10.60
N GLU A 68 -15.70 21.83 9.63
CA GLU A 68 -16.65 22.38 8.64
C GLU A 68 -16.75 21.53 7.36
N SER A 69 -15.95 20.48 7.20
CA SER A 69 -16.00 19.64 6.00
C SER A 69 -17.30 18.84 5.90
N VAL A 70 -17.82 18.69 4.69
CA VAL A 70 -19.01 17.90 4.39
C VAL A 70 -18.72 16.90 3.27
N ALA A 71 -19.66 15.98 3.01
CA ALA A 71 -19.51 15.01 1.95
C ALA A 71 -19.21 15.68 0.60
N GLY A 72 -18.16 15.23 -0.09
CA GLY A 72 -17.65 15.81 -1.33
C GLY A 72 -16.59 16.90 -1.17
N ASP A 73 -16.25 17.32 0.06
CA ASP A 73 -15.12 18.21 0.30
C ASP A 73 -13.79 17.42 0.26
N CYS A 74 -12.75 18.04 -0.30
CA CYS A 74 -11.41 17.48 -0.36
C CYS A 74 -10.45 18.25 0.54
N LEU A 75 -9.67 17.51 1.34
CA LEU A 75 -8.75 18.03 2.33
C LEU A 75 -7.31 17.67 1.99
N THR A 76 -6.42 18.65 2.11
CA THR A 76 -4.99 18.49 1.89
C THR A 76 -4.19 19.02 3.07
N TRP A 77 -2.97 18.51 3.21
CA TRP A 77 -1.99 18.94 4.20
C TRP A 77 -0.57 18.59 3.72
N PRO A 78 0.48 19.27 4.24
CA PRO A 78 1.85 18.86 3.98
C PRO A 78 2.11 17.45 4.53
N VAL A 79 2.86 16.62 3.80
CA VAL A 79 3.09 15.18 4.11
C VAL A 79 3.43 14.89 5.58
N TYR A 80 4.19 15.77 6.24
CA TYR A 80 4.63 15.60 7.63
C TYR A 80 3.82 16.41 8.66
N LEU A 81 2.76 17.09 8.24
CA LEU A 81 1.97 18.00 9.08
C LEU A 81 0.46 17.77 8.88
N PRO A 82 -0.07 16.57 9.23
CA PRO A 82 -1.48 16.23 9.07
C PRO A 82 -2.44 17.15 9.82
N ALA A 83 -1.97 17.89 10.83
CA ALA A 83 -2.77 18.87 11.54
C ALA A 83 -2.96 20.21 10.81
N LYS A 84 -2.20 20.49 9.74
CA LYS A 84 -2.34 21.72 8.95
C LYS A 84 -3.27 21.48 7.76
N GLN A 85 -4.49 21.02 8.03
CA GLN A 85 -5.45 20.74 6.97
C GLN A 85 -6.00 22.03 6.36
N SER A 86 -6.32 21.96 5.08
CA SER A 86 -7.09 22.97 4.36
C SER A 86 -8.01 22.31 3.36
N LYS A 87 -9.13 22.97 3.04
CA LYS A 87 -9.99 22.55 1.93
C LYS A 87 -9.37 22.97 0.61
N VAL A 88 -9.43 22.09 -0.38
CA VAL A 88 -9.03 22.36 -1.76
C VAL A 88 -10.10 21.88 -2.73
N ASP A 89 -10.06 22.39 -3.95
CA ASP A 89 -10.84 21.82 -5.04
C ASP A 89 -10.38 20.37 -5.29
N CYS A 90 -11.32 19.44 -5.41
CA CYS A 90 -10.99 18.02 -5.59
C CYS A 90 -10.21 17.71 -6.87
N THR A 91 -10.21 18.60 -7.86
CA THR A 91 -9.35 18.48 -9.05
C THR A 91 -7.87 18.75 -8.74
N ALA A 92 -7.56 19.40 -7.62
CA ALA A 92 -6.21 19.52 -7.10
C ALA A 92 -5.82 18.30 -6.27
N GLU A 93 -4.51 18.11 -6.09
CA GLU A 93 -3.99 17.06 -5.22
C GLU A 93 -4.42 17.27 -3.76
N HIS A 94 -5.00 16.22 -3.19
CA HIS A 94 -5.48 16.17 -1.82
C HIS A 94 -5.22 14.80 -1.21
N MET A 95 -5.27 14.73 0.12
CA MET A 95 -4.95 13.52 0.86
C MET A 95 -6.21 12.75 1.29
N PHE A 96 -7.35 13.44 1.36
CA PHE A 96 -8.60 12.87 1.87
C PHE A 96 -9.82 13.49 1.20
N GLU A 97 -10.76 12.65 0.76
CA GLU A 97 -12.09 13.05 0.29
C GLU A 97 -13.13 12.67 1.34
N VAL A 98 -13.85 13.66 1.85
CA VAL A 98 -14.86 13.44 2.89
C VAL A 98 -16.09 12.78 2.28
N ALA A 99 -16.48 11.62 2.80
CA ALA A 99 -17.69 10.91 2.39
C ALA A 99 -18.90 11.24 3.30
N GLY A 100 -18.63 11.60 4.56
CA GLY A 100 -19.65 11.99 5.53
C GLY A 100 -19.12 12.07 6.96
N SER A 101 -20.03 12.27 7.91
CA SER A 101 -19.71 12.26 9.34
C SER A 101 -20.25 11.03 10.05
N VAL A 102 -19.56 10.60 11.10
CA VAL A 102 -20.17 9.72 12.11
C VAL A 102 -21.14 10.56 12.93
N ASP A 103 -22.41 10.13 13.00
CA ASP A 103 -23.39 10.73 13.90
C ASP A 103 -23.11 10.26 15.34
N THR A 104 -22.28 11.01 16.06
CA THR A 104 -21.94 10.70 17.46
C THR A 104 -23.15 10.84 18.39
N ALA A 105 -24.17 11.62 18.02
CA ALA A 105 -25.39 11.80 18.80
C ALA A 105 -26.33 10.58 18.71
N ALA A 106 -26.27 9.81 17.62
CA ALA A 106 -26.98 8.54 17.48
C ALA A 106 -26.43 7.42 18.38
N TYR A 107 -25.27 7.62 19.01
CA TYR A 107 -24.65 6.68 19.95
C TYR A 107 -24.57 7.29 21.36
N PRO A 108 -25.71 7.38 22.08
CA PRO A 108 -25.75 7.93 23.42
C PRO A 108 -25.03 6.98 24.40
N GLY A 109 -23.72 7.18 24.53
CA GLY A 109 -22.84 6.48 25.45
C GLY A 109 -21.74 7.42 25.94
N ILE A 110 -21.03 7.01 27.00
CA ILE A 110 -19.93 7.80 27.59
C ILE A 110 -18.77 8.07 26.63
N GLN A 111 -18.73 7.39 25.48
CA GLN A 111 -17.63 7.40 24.52
C GLN A 111 -17.48 8.71 23.73
N PHE A 112 -18.57 9.48 23.55
CA PHE A 112 -18.56 10.77 22.82
C PHE A 112 -19.16 11.92 23.64
N GLY A 113 -19.42 11.71 24.93
CA GLY A 113 -19.93 12.75 25.83
C GLY A 113 -18.97 13.94 25.99
N GLU A 114 -19.46 15.02 26.60
CA GLU A 114 -18.65 16.21 26.88
C GLU A 114 -17.41 15.86 27.72
N ASP A 115 -17.58 15.03 28.76
CA ASP A 115 -16.51 14.57 29.66
C ASP A 115 -15.80 13.28 29.19
N ALA A 116 -16.06 12.82 27.96
CA ALA A 116 -15.45 11.61 27.44
C ALA A 116 -13.92 11.78 27.35
N PRO A 117 -13.12 10.78 27.79
CA PRO A 117 -11.68 10.80 27.55
C PRO A 117 -11.41 10.75 26.04
N TRP A 118 -10.28 11.32 25.62
CA TRP A 118 -9.84 11.19 24.23
C TRP A 118 -9.58 9.71 23.89
N PRO A 119 -10.15 9.17 22.81
CA PRO A 119 -10.00 7.77 22.45
C PRO A 119 -8.54 7.37 22.18
N THR A 120 -8.19 6.12 22.47
CA THR A 120 -6.90 5.54 22.05
C THR A 120 -6.88 5.30 20.54
N ALA A 121 -5.69 5.07 19.97
CA ALA A 121 -5.55 4.74 18.55
C ALA A 121 -6.38 3.50 18.16
N GLU A 122 -6.43 2.49 19.02
CA GLU A 122 -7.24 1.28 18.79
C GLU A 122 -8.73 1.59 18.81
N GLN A 123 -9.16 2.52 19.66
CA GLN A 123 -10.57 2.96 19.71
C GLN A 123 -10.94 3.74 18.45
N PHE A 124 -10.09 4.65 17.96
CA PHE A 124 -10.33 5.32 16.68
C PHE A 124 -10.34 4.35 15.50
N THR A 125 -9.46 3.36 15.52
CA THR A 125 -9.46 2.27 14.53
C THR A 125 -10.77 1.48 14.58
N ALA A 126 -11.26 1.11 15.76
CA ALA A 126 -12.56 0.44 15.91
C ALA A 126 -13.71 1.31 15.39
N ILE A 127 -13.73 2.60 15.73
CA ILE A 127 -14.73 3.55 15.23
C ILE A 127 -14.69 3.63 13.70
N ARG A 128 -13.49 3.73 13.11
CA ARG A 128 -13.31 3.75 11.65
C ARG A 128 -13.91 2.49 11.04
N ASP A 129 -13.51 1.32 11.52
CA ASP A 129 -13.86 0.03 10.91
C ASP A 129 -15.35 -0.31 11.09
N GLU A 130 -15.98 0.13 12.19
CA GLU A 130 -17.40 -0.11 12.45
C GLU A 130 -18.33 0.87 11.72
N HIS A 131 -17.97 2.15 11.65
CA HIS A 131 -18.89 3.19 11.18
C HIS A 131 -18.62 3.67 9.75
N CYS A 132 -17.34 3.81 9.36
CA CYS A 132 -17.01 4.46 8.10
C CYS A 132 -17.31 3.66 6.84
N PRO A 133 -17.22 2.31 6.80
CA PRO A 133 -17.56 1.55 5.60
C PRO A 133 -18.99 1.80 5.10
N VAL A 134 -19.97 1.94 6.00
CA VAL A 134 -21.37 2.21 5.61
C VAL A 134 -21.51 3.63 5.06
N VAL A 135 -20.88 4.62 5.71
CA VAL A 135 -20.89 6.02 5.25
C VAL A 135 -20.26 6.15 3.86
N VAL A 136 -19.08 5.55 3.66
CA VAL A 136 -18.36 5.58 2.38
C VAL A 136 -19.12 4.83 1.28
N ASN A 137 -19.68 3.64 1.58
CA ASN A 137 -20.47 2.92 0.60
C ASN A 137 -21.73 3.68 0.19
N ASN A 138 -22.41 4.35 1.12
CA ASN A 138 -23.56 5.21 0.77
C ASN A 138 -23.13 6.37 -0.13
N TYR A 139 -21.99 7.01 0.18
CA TYR A 139 -21.45 8.10 -0.62
C TYR A 139 -21.08 7.67 -2.05
N LEU A 140 -20.45 6.50 -2.22
CA LEU A 140 -20.09 5.94 -3.52
C LEU A 140 -21.24 5.20 -4.23
N GLY A 141 -22.42 5.07 -3.61
CA GLY A 141 -23.54 4.30 -4.17
C GLY A 141 -23.25 2.80 -4.28
N GLY A 142 -22.56 2.22 -3.30
CA GLY A 142 -22.20 0.80 -3.22
C GLY A 142 -21.03 0.38 -4.10
N ARG A 143 -20.22 1.35 -4.57
CA ARG A 143 -19.14 1.16 -5.54
C ARG A 143 -17.74 1.21 -4.94
N LEU A 144 -17.57 1.00 -3.63
CA LEU A 144 -16.22 0.88 -3.07
C LEU A 144 -15.62 -0.47 -3.48
N ASP A 145 -14.47 -0.45 -4.17
CA ASP A 145 -13.76 -1.67 -4.51
C ASP A 145 -12.97 -2.19 -3.29
N PRO A 146 -13.26 -3.39 -2.76
CA PRO A 146 -12.56 -3.93 -1.60
C PRO A 146 -11.08 -4.27 -1.88
N ALA A 147 -10.70 -4.43 -3.14
CA ALA A 147 -9.31 -4.62 -3.58
C ALA A 147 -8.77 -3.41 -4.35
N GLY A 148 -9.48 -2.28 -4.30
CA GLY A 148 -9.13 -1.07 -5.00
C GLY A 148 -8.01 -0.27 -4.34
N ARG A 149 -7.54 0.76 -5.05
CA ARG A 149 -6.46 1.64 -4.59
C ARG A 149 -6.88 2.61 -3.48
N PHE A 150 -8.18 2.85 -3.29
CA PHE A 150 -8.68 3.75 -2.25
C PHE A 150 -9.11 2.95 -1.02
N SER A 151 -8.77 3.46 0.16
CA SER A 151 -9.16 2.87 1.44
C SER A 151 -10.10 3.81 2.22
N VAL A 152 -10.84 3.23 3.15
CA VAL A 152 -11.68 3.96 4.09
C VAL A 152 -10.80 4.55 5.19
N GLY A 153 -10.90 5.87 5.40
CA GLY A 153 -10.24 6.57 6.49
C GLY A 153 -11.22 7.25 7.45
N LEU A 154 -10.72 7.56 8.64
CA LEU A 154 -11.40 8.36 9.65
C LEU A 154 -10.49 9.52 10.04
N MET A 155 -10.96 10.75 9.84
CA MET A 155 -10.35 11.93 10.44
C MET A 155 -11.07 12.26 11.74
N TYR A 156 -10.28 12.58 12.77
CA TYR A 156 -10.74 12.89 14.11
C TYR A 156 -9.93 14.07 14.69
N PRO A 157 -10.49 14.81 15.66
CA PRO A 157 -9.81 15.94 16.28
C PRO A 157 -8.57 15.52 17.06
N SER A 158 -7.64 16.46 17.21
CA SER A 158 -6.52 16.31 18.14
C SER A 158 -7.01 16.16 19.58
N GLN A 159 -6.14 15.68 20.48
CA GLN A 159 -6.47 15.60 21.90
C GLN A 159 -6.87 16.97 22.47
N GLN A 160 -6.18 18.03 22.08
CA GLN A 160 -6.52 19.39 22.52
C GLN A 160 -7.89 19.83 22.02
N GLN A 161 -8.18 19.64 20.72
CA GLN A 161 -9.50 19.95 20.16
C GLN A 161 -10.61 19.13 20.83
N TRP A 162 -10.35 17.88 21.17
CA TRP A 162 -11.26 17.05 21.95
C TRP A 162 -11.48 17.61 23.36
N THR A 163 -10.43 18.01 24.07
CA THR A 163 -10.59 18.70 25.37
C THR A 163 -11.40 19.98 25.25
N ASP A 164 -11.29 20.70 24.12
CA ASP A 164 -12.04 21.93 23.84
C ASP A 164 -13.48 21.67 23.34
N GLY A 165 -13.92 20.41 23.30
CA GLY A 165 -15.30 20.01 23.00
C GLY A 165 -15.56 19.65 21.54
N GLU A 166 -14.55 19.60 20.67
CA GLU A 166 -14.72 19.10 19.30
C GLU A 166 -14.96 17.57 19.31
N ARG A 167 -16.03 17.13 18.66
CA ARG A 167 -16.45 15.71 18.60
C ARG A 167 -16.76 15.27 17.16
N SER A 168 -16.48 16.10 16.17
CA SER A 168 -16.64 15.79 14.76
C SER A 168 -15.76 14.61 14.39
N LEU A 169 -16.32 13.67 13.65
CA LEU A 169 -15.62 12.51 13.12
C LEU A 169 -15.98 12.42 11.64
N ARG A 170 -14.99 12.47 10.75
CA ARG A 170 -15.21 12.49 9.30
C ARG A 170 -14.74 11.19 8.69
N CYS A 171 -15.67 10.44 8.12
CA CYS A 171 -15.36 9.27 7.31
C CYS A 171 -15.09 9.72 5.87
N GLY A 172 -14.16 9.05 5.21
CA GLY A 172 -13.80 9.42 3.85
C GLY A 172 -12.90 8.42 3.18
N LEU A 173 -12.40 8.83 2.03
CA LEU A 173 -11.56 8.04 1.14
C LEU A 173 -10.17 8.63 1.06
N GLN A 174 -9.19 7.74 1.03
CA GLN A 174 -7.78 8.10 0.99
C GLN A 174 -7.00 7.11 0.12
N LEU A 175 -5.89 7.55 -0.44
CA LEU A 175 -4.94 6.69 -1.14
C LEU A 175 -3.80 6.36 -0.18
N SER A 176 -3.57 5.08 0.07
CA SER A 176 -2.49 4.62 0.94
C SER A 176 -1.42 3.90 0.12
N GLY A 177 -0.17 4.22 0.40
CA GLY A 177 0.96 3.41 -0.04
C GLY A 177 1.02 2.05 0.65
N THR A 178 1.93 1.20 0.22
CA THR A 178 2.15 -0.16 0.77
C THR A 178 2.56 -0.15 2.24
N THR A 179 3.10 0.97 2.72
CA THR A 179 3.49 1.18 4.13
C THR A 179 2.39 1.82 4.98
N GLY A 180 1.20 2.07 4.41
CA GLY A 180 0.11 2.79 5.06
C GLY A 180 0.24 4.32 5.00
N THR A 181 1.33 4.84 4.44
CA THR A 181 1.53 6.29 4.27
C THR A 181 0.52 6.85 3.26
N LEU A 182 -0.16 7.94 3.61
CA LEU A 182 -1.09 8.60 2.70
C LEU A 182 -0.37 9.24 1.53
N LYS A 183 -0.96 9.10 0.34
CA LYS A 183 -0.47 9.67 -0.90
C LYS A 183 -1.50 10.68 -1.42
N PRO A 184 -1.03 11.77 -2.05
CA PRO A 184 -1.93 12.67 -2.72
C PRO A 184 -2.62 11.96 -3.89
N PHE A 185 -3.88 12.33 -4.14
CA PHE A 185 -4.62 11.99 -5.34
C PHE A 185 -5.45 13.18 -5.79
N ALA A 186 -5.93 13.14 -7.03
CA ALA A 186 -6.74 14.20 -7.61
C ALA A 186 -7.98 13.60 -8.29
N GLY A 187 -9.05 14.39 -8.36
CA GLY A 187 -10.38 13.99 -8.77
C GLY A 187 -11.20 13.39 -7.62
N LEU A 188 -12.53 13.39 -7.78
CA LEU A 188 -13.44 12.69 -6.87
C LEU A 188 -13.34 11.19 -7.07
N VAL A 189 -13.37 10.38 -6.00
CA VAL A 189 -13.21 8.92 -6.08
C VAL A 189 -14.36 8.28 -6.85
N ARG A 190 -15.59 8.77 -6.69
CA ARG A 190 -16.78 8.25 -7.41
C ARG A 190 -16.68 8.36 -8.93
N ASP A 191 -15.84 9.29 -9.41
CA ASP A 191 -15.63 9.58 -10.84
C ASP A 191 -14.35 8.92 -11.38
N GLN A 192 -13.70 8.09 -10.56
CA GLN A 192 -12.43 7.45 -10.88
C GLN A 192 -12.56 5.92 -10.90
N ASP A 193 -11.75 5.32 -11.77
CA ASP A 193 -11.45 3.90 -11.69
C ASP A 193 -10.66 3.61 -10.40
N GLN A 194 -11.09 2.57 -9.69
CA GLN A 194 -10.54 2.18 -8.39
C GLN A 194 -9.56 1.02 -8.50
N SER A 195 -9.28 0.48 -9.70
CA SER A 195 -8.31 -0.60 -9.86
C SER A 195 -6.97 -0.22 -9.25
N GLN A 196 -6.32 -1.19 -8.61
CA GLN A 196 -4.93 -1.06 -8.20
C GLN A 196 -4.03 -0.99 -9.44
N GLN A 197 -3.68 0.23 -9.85
CA GLN A 197 -2.91 0.49 -11.07
C GLN A 197 -1.91 1.63 -10.88
N TRP A 198 -0.83 1.56 -11.65
CA TRP A 198 0.20 2.59 -11.73
C TRP A 198 0.44 2.96 -13.19
N PRO A 199 0.80 4.22 -13.50
CA PRO A 199 1.10 4.63 -14.87
C PRO A 199 2.17 3.76 -15.54
N GLU A 200 2.10 3.66 -16.88
CA GLU A 200 3.16 3.07 -17.69
C GLU A 200 4.54 3.68 -17.36
N GLY A 201 5.55 2.83 -17.26
CA GLY A 201 6.92 3.20 -16.88
C GLY A 201 7.18 3.21 -15.37
N THR A 202 6.16 3.12 -14.51
CA THR A 202 6.35 3.16 -13.06
C THR A 202 7.13 1.93 -12.56
N CYS A 203 8.19 2.17 -11.80
CA CYS A 203 8.94 1.14 -11.08
C CYS A 203 8.39 0.97 -9.66
N ILE A 204 7.99 -0.25 -9.32
CA ILE A 204 7.42 -0.57 -8.00
C ILE A 204 8.54 -1.10 -7.12
N GLY A 205 8.82 -0.40 -6.01
CA GLY A 205 9.95 -0.67 -5.13
C GLY A 205 9.97 -2.09 -4.56
N ILE A 206 11.08 -2.46 -3.93
CA ILE A 206 11.24 -3.78 -3.31
C ILE A 206 11.75 -3.66 -1.88
N ASP A 207 11.13 -4.38 -0.95
CA ASP A 207 11.70 -4.63 0.36
C ASP A 207 12.79 -5.72 0.21
N PRO A 208 14.07 -5.41 0.46
CA PRO A 208 15.17 -6.37 0.26
C PRO A 208 15.14 -7.54 1.24
N ALA A 209 14.48 -7.40 2.40
CA ALA A 209 14.38 -8.47 3.38
C ALA A 209 13.30 -9.48 2.99
N THR A 210 12.15 -8.99 2.53
CA THR A 210 10.97 -9.85 2.22
C THR A 210 10.83 -10.18 0.73
N ARG A 211 11.57 -9.47 -0.14
CA ARG A 211 11.45 -9.51 -1.61
C ARG A 211 10.04 -9.20 -2.12
N LYS A 212 9.28 -8.43 -1.34
CA LYS A 212 7.92 -8.03 -1.68
C LYS A 212 7.89 -6.63 -2.29
N PRO A 213 6.94 -6.35 -3.19
CA PRO A 213 6.73 -5.01 -3.73
C PRO A 213 6.39 -3.99 -2.64
N THR A 214 6.83 -2.76 -2.85
CA THR A 214 6.54 -1.60 -2.00
C THR A 214 5.96 -0.46 -2.84
N ASP A 215 5.91 0.76 -2.29
CA ASP A 215 5.56 1.96 -3.04
C ASP A 215 6.44 2.19 -4.28
N PRO A 216 5.93 2.95 -5.27
CA PRO A 216 6.71 3.40 -6.41
C PRO A 216 8.02 4.10 -6.01
N VAL A 217 9.07 3.86 -6.78
CA VAL A 217 10.42 4.42 -6.61
C VAL A 217 10.96 4.92 -7.95
N ASP A 218 12.05 5.70 -7.93
CA ASP A 218 12.79 5.98 -9.16
C ASP A 218 13.37 4.67 -9.72
N CYS A 219 13.33 4.45 -11.03
CA CYS A 219 13.82 3.19 -11.62
C CYS A 219 15.33 2.97 -11.40
N ALA A 220 16.11 4.00 -11.09
CA ALA A 220 17.50 3.87 -10.66
C ALA A 220 17.65 3.33 -9.23
N GLU A 221 16.56 3.30 -8.45
CA GLU A 221 16.49 2.67 -7.14
C GLU A 221 16.09 1.18 -7.25
N PRO A 222 16.42 0.36 -6.24
CA PRO A 222 15.99 -1.04 -6.18
C PRO A 222 14.46 -1.20 -6.28
N HIS A 223 14.00 -1.99 -7.25
CA HIS A 223 12.58 -2.24 -7.47
C HIS A 223 12.28 -3.70 -7.82
N ALA A 224 11.03 -4.12 -7.64
CA ALA A 224 10.56 -5.49 -7.83
C ALA A 224 10.13 -5.75 -9.28
N PHE A 225 9.43 -4.79 -9.88
CA PHE A 225 8.94 -4.86 -11.25
C PHE A 225 8.69 -3.47 -11.83
N GLN A 226 8.58 -3.40 -13.15
CA GLN A 226 8.25 -2.17 -13.88
C GLN A 226 6.93 -2.37 -14.63
N VAL A 227 6.03 -1.40 -14.53
CA VAL A 227 4.75 -1.41 -15.25
C VAL A 227 5.00 -1.00 -16.70
N THR A 228 4.52 -1.82 -17.64
CA THR A 228 4.71 -1.60 -19.08
C THR A 228 3.47 -1.09 -19.77
N SER A 229 2.29 -1.25 -19.16
CA SER A 229 1.03 -0.67 -19.64
C SER A 229 -0.07 -0.81 -18.58
N VAL A 230 -1.06 0.08 -18.64
CA VAL A 230 -2.38 -0.12 -18.02
C VAL A 230 -3.37 -0.48 -19.12
N VAL A 231 -4.07 -1.60 -18.99
CA VAL A 231 -5.07 -2.06 -19.95
C VAL A 231 -6.46 -1.87 -19.38
N ASP A 232 -7.33 -1.20 -20.13
CA ASP A 232 -8.76 -1.09 -19.82
C ASP A 232 -9.51 -2.30 -20.38
N LEU A 233 -10.02 -3.15 -19.49
CA LEU A 233 -10.80 -4.33 -19.85
C LEU A 233 -12.19 -3.97 -20.37
N SER A 234 -12.74 -2.80 -20.04
CA SER A 234 -14.06 -2.38 -20.53
C SER A 234 -14.09 -2.23 -22.05
N ALA A 235 -12.97 -1.81 -22.66
CA ALA A 235 -12.86 -1.70 -24.12
C ALA A 235 -13.17 -3.02 -24.85
N ARG A 236 -12.88 -4.16 -24.19
CA ARG A 236 -13.15 -5.50 -24.72
C ARG A 236 -14.48 -6.06 -24.22
N PHE A 237 -14.73 -5.95 -22.92
CA PHE A 237 -15.80 -6.68 -22.23
C PHE A 237 -17.06 -5.85 -21.97
N ASP A 238 -17.00 -4.53 -22.03
CA ASP A 238 -18.16 -3.61 -21.96
C ASP A 238 -18.06 -2.47 -23.00
N PRO A 239 -17.97 -2.78 -24.30
CA PRO A 239 -17.69 -1.76 -25.33
C PRO A 239 -18.80 -0.72 -25.50
N THR A 240 -20.01 -1.00 -24.99
CA THR A 240 -21.14 -0.07 -25.01
C THR A 240 -21.24 0.77 -23.73
N GLY A 241 -20.47 0.44 -22.69
CA GLY A 241 -20.58 1.07 -21.36
C GLY A 241 -21.94 0.85 -20.71
N ALA A 242 -22.63 -0.25 -21.04
CA ALA A 242 -24.00 -0.52 -20.62
C ALA A 242 -24.08 -1.37 -19.35
N GLY A 243 -22.93 -1.71 -18.75
CA GLY A 243 -22.86 -2.58 -17.58
C GLY A 243 -22.84 -4.05 -17.97
N ALA A 244 -21.81 -4.45 -18.70
CA ALA A 244 -21.61 -5.86 -19.05
C ALA A 244 -21.35 -6.73 -17.80
N PRO A 245 -21.73 -8.02 -17.83
CA PRO A 245 -21.41 -8.95 -16.76
C PRO A 245 -19.91 -9.07 -16.55
N TYR A 246 -19.51 -9.50 -15.35
CA TYR A 246 -18.11 -9.77 -15.02
C TYR A 246 -17.49 -10.76 -16.02
N PRO A 247 -16.35 -10.43 -16.66
CA PRO A 247 -15.60 -11.38 -17.46
C PRO A 247 -14.83 -12.33 -16.54
N PRO A 248 -15.09 -13.65 -16.55
CA PRO A 248 -14.34 -14.60 -15.75
C PRO A 248 -12.83 -14.48 -16.01
N VAL A 249 -12.01 -14.75 -14.99
CA VAL A 249 -10.55 -14.59 -15.07
C VAL A 249 -9.95 -15.26 -16.31
N ALA A 250 -10.42 -16.47 -16.65
CA ALA A 250 -10.01 -17.20 -17.85
C ALA A 250 -10.21 -16.41 -19.17
N GLU A 251 -11.28 -15.62 -19.27
CA GLU A 251 -11.55 -14.76 -20.44
C GLU A 251 -10.65 -13.54 -20.43
N GLN A 252 -10.42 -12.93 -19.27
CA GLN A 252 -9.45 -11.84 -19.10
C GLN A 252 -8.06 -12.30 -19.54
N ASP A 253 -7.61 -13.46 -19.09
CA ASP A 253 -6.31 -14.03 -19.47
C ASP A 253 -6.21 -14.33 -20.97
N ASN A 254 -7.29 -14.84 -21.57
CA ASN A 254 -7.33 -15.08 -23.01
C ASN A 254 -7.16 -13.79 -23.82
N TYR A 255 -7.61 -12.66 -23.30
CA TYR A 255 -7.40 -11.34 -23.89
C TYR A 255 -6.00 -10.78 -23.59
N LEU A 256 -5.58 -10.84 -22.32
CA LEU A 256 -4.33 -10.24 -21.84
C LEU A 256 -3.09 -10.98 -22.35
N LYS A 257 -3.15 -12.30 -22.57
CA LYS A 257 -2.05 -13.08 -23.17
C LYS A 257 -1.69 -12.64 -24.59
N THR A 258 -2.55 -11.88 -25.25
CA THR A 258 -2.29 -11.29 -26.57
C THR A 258 -1.96 -9.81 -26.44
N THR A 259 -2.74 -9.08 -25.65
CA THR A 259 -2.62 -7.63 -25.50
C THR A 259 -1.34 -7.21 -24.76
N CYS A 260 -1.02 -7.85 -23.63
CA CYS A 260 0.13 -7.47 -22.81
C CYS A 260 1.48 -7.67 -23.54
N PRO A 261 1.72 -8.76 -24.30
CA PRO A 261 2.93 -8.89 -25.12
C PRO A 261 3.11 -7.76 -26.13
N ASP A 262 2.04 -7.35 -26.80
CA ASP A 262 2.08 -6.31 -27.82
C ASP A 262 2.44 -4.95 -27.22
N VAL A 263 1.71 -4.51 -26.18
CA VAL A 263 1.97 -3.22 -25.51
C VAL A 263 3.32 -3.20 -24.80
N THR A 264 3.77 -4.33 -24.23
CA THR A 264 5.10 -4.44 -23.62
C THR A 264 6.21 -4.34 -24.65
N SER A 265 6.03 -4.97 -25.82
CA SER A 265 6.99 -4.86 -26.92
C SER A 265 7.09 -3.42 -27.43
N GLN A 266 5.97 -2.70 -27.49
CA GLN A 266 5.95 -1.29 -27.82
C GLN A 266 6.69 -0.45 -26.78
N PHE A 267 6.39 -0.65 -25.50
CA PHE A 267 7.06 0.05 -24.38
C PHE A 267 8.58 -0.14 -24.41
N LEU A 268 9.06 -1.36 -24.61
CA LEU A 268 10.49 -1.68 -24.65
C LEU A 268 11.20 -1.28 -25.96
N GLY A 269 10.47 -0.81 -26.97
CA GLY A 269 11.03 -0.43 -28.27
C GLY A 269 11.34 -1.61 -29.22
N GLY A 270 10.69 -2.76 -29.03
CA GLY A 270 10.73 -3.89 -29.97
C GLY A 270 10.47 -5.26 -29.33
N PRO A 271 10.04 -6.26 -30.13
CA PRO A 271 9.65 -7.59 -29.62
C PRO A 271 10.82 -8.38 -29.02
N ASP A 272 12.04 -8.20 -29.53
CA ASP A 272 13.22 -8.92 -29.03
C ASP A 272 13.72 -8.38 -27.68
N LYS A 273 13.26 -7.20 -27.26
CA LYS A 273 13.76 -6.50 -26.07
C LYS A 273 13.34 -7.18 -24.77
N LEU A 274 12.15 -7.77 -24.73
CA LEU A 274 11.71 -8.54 -23.58
C LEU A 274 12.63 -9.76 -23.37
N THR A 275 12.89 -10.53 -24.42
CA THR A 275 13.83 -11.67 -24.35
C THR A 275 15.25 -11.22 -23.97
N GLN A 276 15.73 -10.09 -24.50
CA GLN A 276 17.03 -9.52 -24.16
C GLN A 276 17.11 -9.08 -22.68
N SER A 277 16.01 -8.62 -22.09
CA SER A 277 15.96 -8.23 -20.68
C SER A 277 16.04 -9.42 -19.73
N THR A 278 15.73 -10.64 -20.20
CA THR A 278 15.53 -11.86 -19.39
C THR A 278 14.40 -11.80 -18.36
N LEU A 279 13.63 -10.71 -18.33
CA LEU A 279 12.47 -10.56 -17.45
C LEU A 279 11.27 -11.35 -17.99
N ASN A 280 10.37 -11.70 -17.08
CA ASN A 280 9.08 -12.27 -17.42
C ASN A 280 8.04 -11.16 -17.52
N LEU A 281 7.24 -11.19 -18.59
CA LEU A 281 6.00 -10.44 -18.68
C LEU A 281 4.91 -11.14 -17.86
N GLN A 282 4.17 -10.37 -17.09
CA GLN A 282 3.02 -10.78 -16.30
C GLN A 282 1.92 -9.71 -16.37
N TRP A 283 0.73 -10.04 -15.88
CA TRP A 283 -0.38 -9.10 -15.78
C TRP A 283 -1.26 -9.40 -14.58
N SER A 284 -1.94 -8.37 -14.07
CA SER A 284 -2.99 -8.53 -13.07
C SER A 284 -4.31 -8.93 -13.73
N THR A 285 -5.25 -9.43 -12.92
CA THR A 285 -6.65 -9.66 -13.31
C THR A 285 -7.57 -8.95 -12.32
N LEU A 286 -8.84 -8.78 -12.70
CA LEU A 286 -9.86 -8.24 -11.81
C LEU A 286 -10.73 -9.36 -11.24
N ALA A 287 -10.96 -9.30 -9.94
CA ALA A 287 -11.95 -10.12 -9.26
C ALA A 287 -13.37 -9.60 -9.54
N GLU A 288 -14.37 -10.48 -9.40
CA GLU A 288 -15.78 -10.13 -9.59
C GLU A 288 -16.23 -8.95 -8.72
N PRO A 289 -15.91 -8.88 -7.41
CA PRO A 289 -16.30 -7.74 -6.57
C PRO A 289 -15.76 -6.40 -7.08
N SER A 290 -14.50 -6.38 -7.56
CA SER A 290 -13.87 -5.18 -8.13
C SER A 290 -14.58 -4.73 -9.41
N TRP A 291 -14.93 -5.68 -10.29
CA TRP A 291 -15.72 -5.36 -11.48
C TRP A 291 -17.11 -4.79 -11.12
N LEU A 292 -17.80 -5.38 -10.15
CA LEU A 292 -19.10 -4.87 -9.70
C LEU A 292 -19.00 -3.48 -9.05
N ALA A 293 -17.88 -3.20 -8.37
CA ALA A 293 -17.59 -1.88 -7.81
C ALA A 293 -17.24 -0.82 -8.87
N GLY A 294 -16.89 -1.22 -10.09
CA GLY A 294 -16.62 -0.30 -11.21
C GLY A 294 -15.17 -0.27 -11.68
N SER A 295 -14.28 -1.06 -11.08
CA SER A 295 -12.90 -1.21 -11.55
C SER A 295 -12.85 -1.90 -12.91
N ARG A 296 -12.08 -1.34 -13.84
CA ARG A 296 -11.99 -1.80 -15.24
C ARG A 296 -10.55 -1.96 -15.71
N LYS A 297 -9.57 -1.49 -14.95
CA LYS A 297 -8.16 -1.48 -15.37
C LYS A 297 -7.34 -2.60 -14.74
N VAL A 298 -6.36 -3.10 -15.50
CA VAL A 298 -5.33 -4.04 -15.06
C VAL A 298 -3.95 -3.54 -15.49
N VAL A 299 -2.89 -4.03 -14.86
CA VAL A 299 -1.51 -3.67 -15.19
C VAL A 299 -0.81 -4.83 -15.91
N CYS A 300 -0.13 -4.53 -17.03
CA CYS A 300 0.91 -5.39 -17.59
C CYS A 300 2.26 -4.94 -16.99
N TYR A 301 3.08 -5.88 -16.55
CA TYR A 301 4.35 -5.55 -15.91
C TYR A 301 5.43 -6.60 -16.18
N ILE A 302 6.69 -6.17 -16.07
CA ILE A 302 7.85 -7.03 -16.24
C ILE A 302 8.62 -7.15 -14.92
N GLY A 303 8.99 -8.37 -14.58
CA GLY A 303 9.75 -8.68 -13.36
C GLY A 303 10.31 -10.09 -13.43
N LEU A 304 11.08 -10.48 -12.42
CA LEU A 304 11.63 -11.83 -12.35
C LEU A 304 11.38 -12.40 -10.95
N PRO A 305 10.83 -13.63 -10.82
CA PRO A 305 10.74 -14.27 -9.52
C PRO A 305 12.10 -14.61 -8.93
N ASP A 306 12.22 -14.45 -7.62
CA ASP A 306 13.37 -14.90 -6.84
C ASP A 306 12.93 -15.28 -5.42
N GLN A 307 13.25 -16.51 -5.01
CA GLN A 307 13.07 -16.99 -3.63
C GLN A 307 11.70 -16.70 -2.98
N GLY A 308 10.59 -16.87 -3.72
CA GLY A 308 9.23 -16.62 -3.20
C GLY A 308 8.81 -15.14 -3.19
N GLY A 309 9.60 -14.27 -3.81
CA GLY A 309 9.29 -12.87 -4.12
C GLY A 309 9.87 -12.49 -5.48
N PHE A 310 10.35 -11.25 -5.60
CA PHE A 310 10.98 -10.73 -6.80
C PHE A 310 12.50 -10.66 -6.69
N ALA A 311 13.18 -10.82 -7.82
CA ALA A 311 14.57 -10.39 -7.97
C ALA A 311 14.63 -8.86 -7.84
N THR A 312 15.73 -8.34 -7.30
CA THR A 312 15.96 -6.89 -7.25
C THR A 312 16.39 -6.39 -8.62
N LEU A 313 15.59 -5.49 -9.18
CA LEU A 313 15.89 -4.75 -10.40
C LEU A 313 16.51 -3.40 -10.05
N VAL A 314 17.44 -2.93 -10.89
CA VAL A 314 17.98 -1.57 -10.84
C VAL A 314 18.18 -1.08 -12.28
N GLY A 315 17.64 0.10 -12.59
CA GLY A 315 17.63 0.68 -13.93
C GLY A 315 16.32 0.44 -14.68
N ASP A 316 16.05 1.28 -15.67
CA ASP A 316 14.86 1.20 -16.51
C ASP A 316 15.06 0.15 -17.63
N ALA A 317 14.12 -0.78 -17.76
CA ALA A 317 14.16 -1.84 -18.77
C ALA A 317 14.07 -1.29 -20.21
N ALA A 318 13.35 -0.19 -20.43
CA ALA A 318 13.25 0.47 -21.73
C ALA A 318 14.55 1.23 -22.08
N ALA A 319 15.31 1.68 -21.09
CA ALA A 319 16.59 2.37 -21.29
C ALA A 319 17.78 1.43 -21.58
N GLY A 320 17.62 0.12 -21.34
CA GLY A 320 18.63 -0.90 -21.66
C GLY A 320 19.79 -1.03 -20.68
N SER A 321 19.75 -0.34 -19.53
CA SER A 321 20.76 -0.41 -18.46
C SER A 321 20.26 -1.14 -17.21
N LEU A 322 19.50 -2.22 -17.40
CA LEU A 322 18.90 -2.99 -16.31
C LEU A 322 19.92 -3.93 -15.66
N LEU A 323 19.92 -3.98 -14.33
CA LEU A 323 20.58 -5.01 -13.52
C LEU A 323 19.53 -5.88 -12.84
N ILE A 324 19.78 -7.20 -12.82
CA ILE A 324 18.99 -8.17 -12.06
C ILE A 324 19.89 -8.75 -10.97
N ASN A 325 19.52 -8.55 -9.71
CA ASN A 325 20.31 -8.94 -8.55
C ASN A 325 21.78 -8.47 -8.64
N GLY A 326 21.96 -7.23 -9.12
CA GLY A 326 23.28 -6.58 -9.29
C GLY A 326 24.10 -7.07 -10.48
N LYS A 327 23.52 -7.88 -11.38
CA LYS A 327 24.20 -8.43 -12.57
C LYS A 327 23.55 -7.92 -13.84
N VAL A 328 24.37 -7.70 -14.87
CA VAL A 328 23.85 -7.46 -16.22
C VAL A 328 23.17 -8.75 -16.71
N PRO A 329 21.90 -8.68 -17.17
CA PRO A 329 21.19 -9.82 -17.74
C PRO A 329 21.94 -10.41 -18.92
N THR A 330 22.06 -11.74 -18.96
CA THR A 330 22.59 -12.45 -20.12
C THR A 330 21.43 -13.15 -20.81
N PRO A 331 21.02 -12.69 -22.02
CA PRO A 331 19.95 -13.33 -22.77
C PRO A 331 20.23 -14.82 -22.96
N PRO A 332 19.23 -15.70 -22.84
CA PRO A 332 19.40 -17.09 -23.22
C PRO A 332 19.82 -17.18 -24.70
N PRO A 333 20.61 -18.19 -25.10
CA PRO A 333 20.88 -18.45 -26.51
C PRO A 333 19.55 -18.56 -27.26
N VAL A 334 19.51 -18.03 -28.49
CA VAL A 334 18.32 -18.15 -29.35
C VAL A 334 18.07 -19.65 -29.59
N GLU A 335 17.09 -20.21 -28.87
CA GLU A 335 16.69 -21.60 -29.08
C GLU A 335 15.97 -21.74 -30.44
N PRO A 336 16.10 -22.88 -31.13
CA PRO A 336 15.25 -23.19 -32.28
C PRO A 336 13.77 -23.13 -31.86
N PRO A 337 12.86 -22.66 -32.72
CA PRO A 337 11.45 -22.46 -32.35
C PRO A 337 10.81 -23.74 -31.78
N GLY A 338 10.31 -23.69 -30.53
CA GLY A 338 9.48 -24.76 -29.99
C GLY A 338 9.51 -25.07 -28.48
N ARG A 339 10.13 -24.27 -27.59
CA ARG A 339 10.17 -24.62 -26.15
C ARG A 339 9.49 -23.59 -25.20
N LEU A 340 8.43 -24.14 -24.59
CA LEU A 340 7.66 -23.86 -23.37
C LEU A 340 7.98 -22.62 -22.49
N ILE A 341 6.89 -21.97 -22.12
CA ILE A 341 6.71 -20.78 -21.26
C ILE A 341 7.15 -21.09 -19.81
N PRO A 342 7.83 -20.17 -19.09
CA PRO A 342 8.29 -20.38 -17.71
C PRO A 342 7.17 -20.52 -16.67
N SER A 343 7.55 -21.07 -15.52
CA SER A 343 6.65 -21.43 -14.42
C SER A 343 6.08 -20.23 -13.65
N PRO A 344 4.85 -20.39 -13.14
CA PRO A 344 4.10 -19.49 -12.24
C PRO A 344 4.74 -18.91 -10.97
N VAL A 345 4.22 -17.76 -10.50
CA VAL A 345 4.54 -17.15 -9.20
C VAL A 345 3.27 -16.74 -8.43
N PRO A 346 3.12 -17.07 -7.14
CA PRO A 346 2.02 -16.58 -6.31
C PRO A 346 2.17 -15.09 -5.93
N LEU A 347 1.09 -14.32 -6.09
CA LEU A 347 0.98 -12.88 -5.81
C LEU A 347 0.61 -12.56 -4.33
N PRO A 348 0.81 -11.31 -3.86
CA PRO A 348 0.29 -10.83 -2.58
C PRO A 348 -1.25 -10.80 -2.53
N PRO A 349 -1.87 -10.75 -1.33
CA PRO A 349 -3.31 -10.59 -1.19
C PRO A 349 -3.81 -9.32 -1.90
N GLY A 350 -4.88 -9.44 -2.68
CA GLY A 350 -5.51 -8.30 -3.39
C GLY A 350 -5.25 -8.24 -4.90
N ILE A 351 -4.31 -9.04 -5.44
CA ILE A 351 -4.17 -9.29 -6.88
C ILE A 351 -4.29 -10.79 -7.11
N GLU A 352 -5.40 -11.26 -7.70
CA GLU A 352 -5.59 -12.70 -7.92
C GLU A 352 -4.62 -13.22 -9.01
N PRO A 353 -3.92 -14.35 -8.77
CA PRO A 353 -3.15 -15.03 -9.80
C PRO A 353 -4.05 -15.47 -10.95
N ASN A 354 -3.53 -15.46 -12.18
CA ASN A 354 -4.14 -16.15 -13.31
C ASN A 354 -4.34 -17.64 -12.95
N PRO A 355 -5.59 -18.15 -12.88
CA PRO A 355 -5.87 -19.52 -12.45
C PRO A 355 -5.60 -20.58 -13.53
N ILE A 356 -5.19 -20.18 -14.76
CA ILE A 356 -4.79 -21.10 -15.85
C ILE A 356 -3.27 -21.24 -15.90
N GLU A 357 -2.67 -21.43 -14.74
CA GLU A 357 -1.36 -22.03 -14.66
C GLU A 357 -1.54 -23.54 -14.54
N THR A 358 -2.01 -24.16 -15.63
CA THR A 358 -2.04 -25.62 -15.70
C THR A 358 -0.60 -26.10 -15.86
N PRO A 359 -0.02 -26.87 -14.91
CA PRO A 359 1.24 -27.55 -15.17
C PRO A 359 1.07 -28.42 -16.41
N ALA A 360 2.04 -28.37 -17.34
CA ALA A 360 2.03 -29.27 -18.49
C ALA A 360 1.83 -30.72 -18.00
N PRO A 361 0.95 -31.52 -18.63
CA PRO A 361 0.73 -32.89 -18.21
C PRO A 361 2.06 -33.63 -18.20
N ALA A 362 2.35 -34.32 -17.10
CA ALA A 362 3.51 -35.21 -17.00
C ALA A 362 3.46 -36.16 -18.20
N GLY A 363 4.41 -35.99 -19.13
CA GLY A 363 4.57 -36.88 -20.26
C GLY A 363 4.74 -38.30 -19.73
N GLY A 364 3.70 -39.10 -19.87
CA GLY A 364 3.71 -40.50 -19.46
C GLY A 364 4.76 -41.25 -20.27
N GLY A 365 5.84 -41.65 -19.59
CA GLY A 365 6.74 -42.67 -20.10
C GLY A 365 6.04 -44.02 -20.06
N GLY A 366 5.48 -44.43 -21.19
CA GLY A 366 5.12 -45.82 -21.44
C GLY A 366 6.38 -46.64 -21.69
N GLY A 367 6.50 -47.77 -20.99
CA GLY A 367 7.57 -48.75 -21.15
C GLY A 367 7.39 -49.69 -22.34
#